data_AF-A0A5M4B4B0-F1
#
_entry.id   AF-A0A5M4B4B0-F1
#
_cell.length_a   1.000
_cell.length_b   1.000
_cell.length_c   1.000
_cell.angle_alpha   90.00
_cell.angle_beta   90.00
_cell.angle_gamma   90.00
#
_symmetry.space_group_name_H-M   'P 1'
#
loop_
_entity.id
_entity.type
_entity.pdbx_description
1 polymer ?
#
loop_
_entity_poly.entity_id
_entity_poly.type
_entity_poly.pdbx_seq_one_letter_code
_entity_poly.pdbx_strand_id
1 'polypeptide(L)'
;MKKDFDISPRLSNRIVHSLTESLYASGIFTDDDIKDKKSLCFALERIIDNGGIDELTVDYTQSLTAKARKYKNSNELDYARIFYATYFEHEVNALIYLFCLRNKIDNKTQTAIIQSVNIWGKFTWLLQLMNYPKINKNHLNTIKMLADSRNSFIHYKWKDTSDFHSIPDSEKEQEKIDNEFERIEKAVKYFRNYCSKIKFKGNKSRIKKLIK
;
A
#
# COMPACT_ATOMS: atom_id res chain seq x y z
N MET A 1 -19.06 -25.72 -29.58
CA MET A 1 -17.60 -25.71 -29.35
C MET A 1 -17.30 -24.77 -28.19
N LYS A 2 -16.97 -25.30 -27.01
CA LYS A 2 -16.29 -24.50 -25.99
C LYS A 2 -14.89 -24.23 -26.54
N LYS A 3 -14.57 -22.97 -26.86
CA LYS A 3 -13.17 -22.60 -27.10
C LYS A 3 -12.50 -22.71 -25.74
N ASP A 4 -11.63 -23.70 -25.58
CA ASP A 4 -10.76 -23.76 -24.41
C ASP A 4 -9.96 -22.47 -24.39
N PHE A 5 -10.09 -21.73 -23.29
CA PHE A 5 -9.40 -20.46 -23.11
C PHE A 5 -7.95 -20.80 -22.76
N ASP A 6 -7.05 -20.74 -23.73
CA ASP A 6 -5.63 -21.03 -23.51
C ASP A 6 -4.97 -19.89 -22.71
N ILE A 7 -4.86 -20.09 -21.40
CA ILE A 7 -4.20 -19.15 -20.50
C ILE A 7 -2.72 -19.50 -20.47
N SER A 8 -1.87 -18.57 -20.92
CA SER A 8 -0.42 -18.76 -20.85
C SER A 8 0.02 -19.18 -19.44
N PRO A 9 0.98 -20.12 -19.29
CA PRO A 9 1.45 -20.57 -17.98
C PRO A 9 1.92 -19.41 -17.08
N ARG A 10 2.49 -18.37 -17.70
CA ARG A 10 2.92 -17.15 -17.00
C ARG A 10 1.74 -16.37 -16.41
N LEU A 11 0.63 -16.26 -17.13
CA LEU A 11 -0.57 -15.59 -16.63
C LEU A 11 -1.23 -16.42 -15.52
N SER A 12 -1.34 -17.74 -15.69
CA SER A 12 -1.86 -18.65 -14.67
C SER A 12 -1.09 -18.53 -13.35
N ASN A 13 0.25 -18.59 -13.40
CA ASN A 13 1.10 -18.44 -12.22
C ASN A 13 0.92 -17.08 -11.53
N ARG A 14 0.72 -15.99 -12.30
CA ARG A 14 0.47 -14.66 -11.72
C ARG A 14 -0.89 -14.59 -11.02
N ILE A 15 -1.91 -15.19 -11.60
CA ILE A 15 -3.26 -15.24 -11.01
C ILE A 15 -3.21 -16.04 -9.71
N VAL A 16 -2.67 -17.26 -9.74
CA VAL A 16 -2.53 -18.12 -8.55
C VAL A 16 -1.72 -17.42 -7.46
N HIS A 17 -0.62 -16.75 -7.83
CA HIS A 17 0.18 -15.97 -6.88
C HIS A 17 -0.61 -14.83 -6.23
N SER A 18 -1.23 -13.99 -7.04
CA SER A 18 -2.01 -12.85 -6.55
C SER A 18 -3.17 -13.30 -5.67
N LEU A 19 -3.85 -14.37 -6.07
CA LEU A 19 -4.97 -14.92 -5.34
C LEU A 19 -4.53 -15.49 -3.99
N THR A 20 -3.48 -16.30 -3.98
CA THR A 20 -2.95 -16.90 -2.74
C THR A 20 -2.50 -15.82 -1.76
N GLU A 21 -1.80 -14.78 -2.24
CA GLU A 21 -1.39 -13.66 -1.38
C GLU A 21 -2.61 -12.93 -0.81
N SER A 22 -3.66 -12.70 -1.61
CA SER A 22 -4.89 -12.04 -1.18
C SER A 22 -5.65 -12.86 -0.13
N LEU A 23 -5.88 -14.15 -0.39
CA LEU A 23 -6.60 -15.06 0.51
C LEU A 23 -5.85 -15.29 1.83
N TYR A 24 -4.53 -15.34 1.79
CA TYR A 24 -3.71 -15.44 2.99
C TYR A 24 -3.71 -14.11 3.77
N ALA A 25 -3.61 -12.98 3.07
CA ALA A 25 -3.70 -11.68 3.71
C ALA A 25 -5.07 -11.51 4.40
N SER A 26 -6.19 -11.84 3.74
CA SER A 26 -7.54 -11.74 4.31
C SER A 26 -7.76 -12.65 5.53
N GLY A 27 -6.91 -13.65 5.72
CA GLY A 27 -7.04 -14.65 6.78
C GLY A 27 -7.99 -15.80 6.41
N ILE A 28 -8.42 -15.87 5.15
CA ILE A 28 -9.16 -17.03 4.60
C ILE A 28 -8.23 -18.23 4.52
N PHE A 29 -6.98 -18.03 4.07
CA PHE A 29 -5.94 -19.03 4.16
C PHE A 29 -5.19 -18.91 5.48
N THR A 30 -4.94 -20.07 6.07
CA THR A 30 -4.18 -20.27 7.29
C THR A 30 -2.77 -20.78 6.98
N ASP A 31 -1.94 -20.91 8.01
CA ASP A 31 -0.60 -21.49 7.85
C ASP A 31 -0.65 -22.96 7.41
N ASP A 32 -1.72 -23.68 7.69
CA ASP A 32 -1.88 -25.06 7.24
C ASP A 32 -2.17 -25.14 5.73
N ASP A 33 -2.96 -24.20 5.21
CA ASP A 33 -3.30 -24.13 3.79
C ASP A 33 -2.07 -23.84 2.91
N ILE A 34 -1.06 -23.14 3.46
CA ILE A 34 0.17 -22.80 2.75
C ILE A 34 1.39 -23.58 3.24
N LYS A 35 1.22 -24.77 3.85
CA LYS A 35 2.36 -25.57 4.34
C LYS A 35 3.11 -26.30 3.23
N ASP A 36 2.39 -26.73 2.19
CA ASP A 36 2.91 -27.44 1.02
C ASP A 36 2.03 -27.19 -0.21
N LYS A 37 2.49 -27.60 -1.41
CA LYS A 37 1.76 -27.36 -2.67
C LYS A 37 0.39 -28.05 -2.71
N LYS A 38 0.28 -29.26 -2.15
CA LYS A 38 -0.96 -30.05 -2.15
C LYS A 38 -2.02 -29.38 -1.27
N SER A 39 -1.62 -28.92 -0.09
CA SER A 39 -2.48 -28.17 0.82
C SER A 39 -2.99 -26.87 0.19
N LEU A 40 -2.12 -26.16 -0.55
CA LEU A 40 -2.50 -24.95 -1.27
C LEU A 40 -3.52 -25.25 -2.38
N CYS A 41 -3.31 -26.28 -3.19
CA CYS A 41 -4.27 -26.68 -4.23
C CYS A 41 -5.63 -27.03 -3.62
N PHE A 42 -5.66 -27.84 -2.56
CA PHE A 42 -6.90 -28.21 -1.88
C PHE A 42 -7.64 -26.98 -1.31
N ALA A 43 -6.90 -26.03 -0.73
CA ALA A 43 -7.47 -24.81 -0.21
C ALA A 43 -8.06 -23.91 -1.32
N LEU A 44 -7.40 -23.85 -2.49
CA LEU A 44 -7.90 -23.13 -3.66
C LEU A 44 -9.15 -23.78 -4.25
N GLU A 45 -9.15 -25.11 -4.41
CA GLU A 45 -10.31 -25.90 -4.85
C GLU A 45 -11.51 -25.64 -3.94
N ARG A 46 -11.31 -25.71 -2.61
CA ARG A 46 -12.34 -25.39 -1.62
C ARG A 46 -12.97 -24.01 -1.82
N ILE A 47 -12.19 -22.99 -2.17
CA ILE A 47 -12.73 -21.63 -2.39
C ILE A 47 -13.51 -21.54 -3.69
N ILE A 48 -13.03 -22.20 -4.74
CA ILE A 48 -13.71 -22.25 -6.04
C ILE A 48 -15.06 -22.98 -5.91
N ASP A 49 -15.06 -24.11 -5.21
CA ASP A 49 -16.25 -24.95 -5.04
C ASP A 49 -17.34 -24.30 -4.17
N ASN A 50 -16.95 -23.46 -3.20
CA ASN A 50 -17.87 -22.80 -2.27
C ASN A 50 -18.39 -21.43 -2.75
N GLY A 51 -18.21 -21.08 -4.02
CA GLY A 51 -18.86 -19.90 -4.60
C GLY A 51 -17.98 -18.66 -4.82
N GLY A 52 -16.66 -18.78 -4.68
CA GLY A 52 -15.73 -17.87 -5.35
C GLY A 52 -15.21 -16.68 -4.54
N ILE A 53 -14.57 -15.76 -5.27
CA ILE A 53 -13.80 -14.62 -4.78
C ILE A 53 -14.61 -13.36 -5.09
N ASP A 54 -15.29 -12.80 -4.10
CA ASP A 54 -16.23 -11.70 -4.31
C ASP A 54 -15.57 -10.38 -4.72
N GLU A 55 -14.30 -10.13 -4.36
CA GLU A 55 -13.63 -8.86 -4.65
C GLU A 55 -12.16 -9.04 -5.07
N LEU A 56 -11.89 -8.82 -6.37
CA LEU A 56 -10.55 -8.58 -6.90
C LEU A 56 -10.25 -7.08 -6.82
N THR A 57 -9.50 -6.66 -5.79
CA THR A 57 -9.05 -5.26 -5.67
C THR A 57 -7.83 -5.01 -6.56
N VAL A 58 -7.86 -3.93 -7.35
CA VAL A 58 -6.71 -3.51 -8.17
C VAL A 58 -5.69 -2.76 -7.31
N ASP A 59 -4.47 -3.30 -7.23
CA ASP A 59 -3.35 -2.66 -6.56
C ASP A 59 -2.67 -1.63 -7.48
N TYR A 60 -2.80 -0.34 -7.13
CA TYR A 60 -2.17 0.76 -7.87
C TYR A 60 -0.83 1.21 -7.28
N THR A 61 -0.32 0.59 -6.23
CA THR A 61 0.86 1.06 -5.46
C THR A 61 2.12 1.23 -6.32
N GLN A 62 2.39 0.28 -7.21
CA GLN A 62 3.52 0.35 -8.15
C GLN A 62 3.35 1.52 -9.12
N SER A 63 2.13 1.71 -9.63
CA SER A 63 1.83 2.81 -10.56
C SER A 63 1.97 4.18 -9.89
N LEU A 64 1.55 4.31 -8.62
CA LEU A 64 1.65 5.57 -7.85
C LEU A 64 3.12 5.96 -7.64
N THR A 65 3.95 5.04 -7.17
CA THR A 65 5.39 5.31 -6.95
C THR A 65 6.13 5.58 -8.26
N ALA A 66 5.80 4.88 -9.35
CA ALA A 66 6.37 5.14 -10.67
C ALA A 66 5.98 6.54 -11.18
N LYS A 67 4.71 6.95 -11.04
CA LYS A 67 4.26 8.30 -11.38
C LYS A 67 4.97 9.36 -10.53
N ALA A 68 5.09 9.14 -9.22
CA ALA A 68 5.80 10.06 -8.33
C ALA A 68 7.24 10.31 -8.78
N ARG A 69 7.98 9.24 -9.13
CA ARG A 69 9.34 9.33 -9.66
C ARG A 69 9.41 10.05 -11.00
N LYS A 70 8.44 9.80 -11.89
CA LYS A 70 8.34 10.51 -13.17
C LYS A 70 8.22 12.02 -12.94
N TYR A 71 7.31 12.45 -12.07
CA TYR A 71 7.14 13.88 -11.76
C TYR A 71 8.36 14.47 -11.04
N LYS A 72 9.03 13.72 -10.15
CA LYS A 72 10.31 14.15 -9.57
C LYS A 72 11.33 14.45 -10.67
N ASN A 73 11.50 13.55 -11.63
CA ASN A 73 12.47 13.69 -12.71
C ASN A 73 12.13 14.84 -13.69
N SER A 74 10.86 15.21 -13.77
CA SER A 74 10.38 16.37 -14.55
C SER A 74 10.38 17.69 -13.74
N ASN A 75 10.97 17.68 -12.53
CA ASN A 75 10.98 18.81 -11.59
C ASN A 75 9.59 19.32 -11.16
N GLU A 76 8.57 18.48 -11.30
CA GLU A 76 7.19 18.74 -10.90
C GLU A 76 6.96 18.23 -9.47
N LEU A 77 7.64 18.87 -8.51
CA LEU A 77 7.83 18.32 -7.16
C LEU A 77 6.53 18.14 -6.38
N ASP A 78 5.55 19.04 -6.54
CA ASP A 78 4.28 18.95 -5.84
C ASP A 78 3.46 17.74 -6.30
N TYR A 79 3.42 17.47 -7.60
CA TYR A 79 2.79 16.26 -8.12
C TYR A 79 3.51 15.01 -7.60
N ALA A 80 4.84 15.02 -7.55
CA ALA A 80 5.59 13.92 -6.97
C ALA A 80 5.20 13.66 -5.49
N ARG A 81 5.11 14.72 -4.67
CA ARG A 81 4.65 14.64 -3.27
C ARG A 81 3.22 14.10 -3.16
N ILE A 82 2.30 14.55 -4.01
CA ILE A 82 0.91 14.08 -4.03
C ILE A 82 0.85 12.57 -4.31
N PHE A 83 1.55 12.09 -5.34
CA PHE A 83 1.54 10.66 -5.66
C PHE A 83 2.14 9.80 -4.54
N TYR A 84 3.18 10.28 -3.86
CA TYR A 84 3.69 9.60 -2.67
C TYR A 84 2.71 9.63 -1.50
N ALA A 85 2.05 10.77 -1.23
CA ALA A 85 1.02 10.86 -0.20
C ALA A 85 -0.14 9.89 -0.46
N THR A 86 -0.60 9.81 -1.72
CA THR A 86 -1.64 8.87 -2.16
C THR A 86 -1.20 7.42 -1.98
N TYR A 87 0.07 7.08 -2.28
CA TYR A 87 0.61 5.74 -2.01
C TYR A 87 0.48 5.35 -0.53
N PHE A 88 0.90 6.23 0.38
CA PHE A 88 0.81 5.96 1.82
C PHE A 88 -0.64 5.81 2.29
N GLU A 89 -1.53 6.71 1.86
CA GLU A 89 -2.95 6.62 2.17
C GLU A 89 -3.57 5.31 1.66
N HIS A 90 -3.25 4.91 0.43
CA HIS A 90 -3.77 3.69 -0.16
C HIS A 90 -3.33 2.44 0.63
N GLU A 91 -2.05 2.34 0.99
CA GLU A 91 -1.54 1.21 1.77
C GLU A 91 -2.11 1.16 3.20
N VAL A 92 -2.25 2.30 3.88
CA VAL A 92 -2.84 2.29 5.23
C VAL A 92 -4.34 1.96 5.19
N ASN A 93 -5.07 2.45 4.18
CA ASN A 93 -6.47 2.07 3.96
C ASN A 93 -6.59 0.57 3.69
N ALA A 94 -5.66 -0.02 2.92
CA ALA A 94 -5.64 -1.46 2.69
C ALA A 94 -5.39 -2.26 3.98
N LEU A 95 -4.55 -1.76 4.90
CA LEU A 95 -4.37 -2.39 6.22
C LEU A 95 -5.62 -2.30 7.09
N ILE A 96 -6.30 -1.15 7.08
CA ILE A 96 -7.56 -0.94 7.81
C ILE A 96 -8.66 -1.87 7.29
N TYR A 97 -8.83 -1.92 5.97
CA TYR A 97 -9.76 -2.84 5.31
C TYR A 97 -9.45 -4.29 5.69
N LEU A 98 -8.17 -4.68 5.64
CA LEU A 98 -7.72 -6.01 6.00
C LEU A 98 -8.02 -6.37 7.46
N PHE A 99 -7.79 -5.44 8.38
CA PHE A 99 -8.16 -5.61 9.78
C PHE A 99 -9.67 -5.89 9.90
N CYS A 100 -10.48 -5.09 9.22
CA CYS A 100 -11.93 -5.22 9.30
C CYS A 100 -12.43 -6.55 8.74
N LEU A 101 -11.89 -6.99 7.59
CA LEU A 101 -12.19 -8.30 7.02
C LEU A 101 -11.89 -9.43 8.00
N ARG A 102 -10.69 -9.42 8.60
CA ARG A 102 -10.28 -10.43 9.58
C ARG A 102 -11.17 -10.48 10.83
N ASN A 103 -11.81 -9.36 11.17
CA ASN A 103 -12.70 -9.23 12.32
C ASN A 103 -14.19 -9.28 11.94
N LYS A 104 -14.53 -9.62 10.69
CA LYS A 104 -15.91 -9.71 10.19
C LYS A 104 -16.74 -8.44 10.42
N ILE A 105 -16.09 -7.27 10.36
CA ILE A 105 -16.78 -5.98 10.40
C ILE A 105 -17.53 -5.79 9.08
N ASP A 106 -18.76 -5.30 9.10
CA ASP A 106 -19.56 -5.12 7.90
C ASP A 106 -19.03 -4.00 6.98
N ASN A 107 -19.30 -4.10 5.67
CA ASN A 107 -18.76 -3.18 4.66
C ASN A 107 -19.16 -1.71 4.87
N LYS A 108 -20.33 -1.44 5.47
CA LYS A 108 -20.77 -0.06 5.76
C LYS A 108 -19.91 0.54 6.86
N THR A 109 -19.67 -0.21 7.94
CA THR A 109 -18.79 0.21 9.03
C THR A 109 -17.34 0.33 8.56
N GLN A 110 -16.86 -0.60 7.73
CA GLN A 110 -15.53 -0.50 7.10
C GLN A 110 -15.33 0.83 6.36
N THR A 111 -16.28 1.15 5.49
CA THR A 111 -16.27 2.38 4.68
C THR A 111 -16.29 3.61 5.58
N ALA A 112 -17.13 3.60 6.62
CA ALA A 112 -17.21 4.68 7.58
C ALA A 112 -15.87 4.90 8.31
N ILE A 113 -15.17 3.85 8.73
CA ILE A 113 -13.84 3.96 9.37
C ILE A 113 -12.84 4.60 8.40
N ILE A 114 -12.77 4.09 7.16
CA ILE A 114 -11.80 4.58 6.16
C ILE A 114 -12.05 6.05 5.79
N GLN A 115 -13.32 6.48 5.73
CA GLN A 115 -13.68 7.84 5.31
C GLN A 115 -13.65 8.86 6.46
N SER A 116 -14.05 8.47 7.67
CA SER A 116 -14.17 9.39 8.81
C SER A 116 -12.84 9.72 9.47
N VAL A 117 -11.89 8.78 9.45
CA VAL A 117 -10.61 8.97 10.12
C VAL A 117 -9.68 9.75 9.22
N ASN A 118 -9.18 10.89 9.70
CA ASN A 118 -8.18 11.65 8.95
C ASN A 118 -6.87 10.86 8.80
N ILE A 119 -6.04 11.27 7.85
CA ILE A 119 -4.78 10.58 7.55
C ILE A 119 -3.87 10.42 8.77
N TRP A 120 -3.82 11.41 9.67
CA TRP A 120 -3.02 11.32 10.89
C TRP A 120 -3.53 10.25 11.84
N GLY A 121 -4.84 10.18 12.05
CA GLY A 121 -5.47 9.15 12.88
C GLY A 121 -5.20 7.75 12.35
N LYS A 122 -5.25 7.59 11.01
CA LYS A 122 -4.94 6.33 10.32
C LYS A 122 -3.52 5.83 10.58
N PHE A 123 -2.54 6.73 10.78
CA PHE A 123 -1.14 6.36 11.02
C PHE A 123 -0.73 6.32 12.50
N THR A 124 -1.63 6.69 13.41
CA THR A 124 -1.31 6.81 14.85
C THR A 124 -2.21 5.95 15.71
N TRP A 125 -3.29 6.53 16.25
CA TRP A 125 -4.14 5.86 17.23
C TRP A 125 -4.92 4.70 16.61
N LEU A 126 -5.33 4.78 15.34
CA LEU A 126 -6.12 3.72 14.72
C LEU A 126 -5.30 2.43 14.58
N LEU A 127 -4.03 2.53 14.17
CA LEU A 127 -3.13 1.36 14.12
C LEU A 127 -2.92 0.75 15.51
N GLN A 128 -2.87 1.58 16.56
CA GLN A 128 -2.75 1.09 17.93
C GLN A 128 -4.00 0.34 18.38
N LEU A 129 -5.21 0.85 18.07
CA LEU A 129 -6.46 0.15 18.33
C LEU A 129 -6.56 -1.19 17.59
N MET A 130 -5.97 -1.28 16.39
CA MET A 130 -5.88 -2.51 15.60
C MET A 130 -4.76 -3.47 16.07
N ASN A 131 -4.05 -3.13 17.14
CA ASN A 131 -2.89 -3.85 17.67
C ASN A 131 -1.77 -4.04 16.62
N TYR A 132 -1.62 -3.08 15.71
CA TYR A 132 -0.51 -3.05 14.75
C TYR A 132 0.72 -2.36 15.36
N PRO A 133 1.94 -2.77 14.95
CA PRO A 133 3.16 -2.16 15.47
C PRO A 133 3.20 -0.65 15.19
N LYS A 134 3.78 0.14 16.10
CA LYS A 134 3.96 1.57 15.86
C LYS A 134 4.92 1.81 14.69
N ILE A 135 4.61 2.80 13.86
CA ILE A 135 5.49 3.25 12.79
C ILE A 135 6.69 3.99 13.39
N ASN A 136 7.87 3.77 12.84
CA ASN A 136 9.07 4.50 13.25
C ASN A 136 8.88 6.02 13.07
N LYS A 137 9.24 6.80 14.09
CA LYS A 137 9.01 8.25 14.16
C LYS A 137 9.55 9.01 12.94
N ASN A 138 10.72 8.63 12.42
CA ASN A 138 11.31 9.32 11.26
C ASN A 138 10.46 9.12 10.00
N HIS A 139 10.00 7.90 9.75
CA HIS A 139 9.12 7.61 8.62
C HIS A 139 7.73 8.20 8.80
N LEU A 140 7.19 8.19 10.03
CA LEU A 140 5.91 8.83 10.35
C LEU A 140 5.95 10.35 10.07
N ASN A 141 7.05 11.01 10.43
CA ASN A 141 7.24 12.44 10.14
C ASN A 141 7.28 12.72 8.62
N THR A 142 7.96 11.86 7.84
CA THR A 142 7.97 11.98 6.37
C THR A 142 6.57 11.80 5.78
N ILE A 143 5.81 10.82 6.26
CA ILE A 143 4.43 10.59 5.81
C ILE A 143 3.53 11.79 6.16
N LYS A 144 3.68 12.33 7.38
CA LYS A 144 2.95 13.53 7.81
C LYS A 144 3.26 14.72 6.91
N MET A 145 4.53 14.99 6.64
CA MET A 145 4.96 16.07 5.74
C MET A 145 4.30 15.94 4.36
N LEU A 146 4.26 14.73 3.79
CA LEU A 146 3.61 14.48 2.50
C LEU A 146 2.09 14.70 2.53
N ALA A 147 1.43 14.24 3.59
CA ALA A 147 -0.01 14.45 3.77
C ALA A 147 -0.36 15.94 3.91
N ASP A 148 0.44 16.68 4.67
CA ASP A 148 0.29 18.13 4.86
C ASP A 148 0.56 18.89 3.55
N SER A 149 1.59 18.49 2.79
CA SER A 149 1.89 19.05 1.47
C SER A 149 0.73 18.82 0.49
N ARG A 150 0.22 17.60 0.41
CA ARG A 150 -0.94 17.27 -0.44
C ARG A 150 -2.17 18.11 -0.07
N ASN A 151 -2.50 18.18 1.22
CA ASN A 151 -3.65 18.97 1.68
C ASN A 151 -3.46 20.46 1.38
N SER A 152 -2.24 20.99 1.53
CA SER A 152 -1.96 22.40 1.23
C SER A 152 -2.12 22.69 -0.26
N PHE A 153 -1.60 21.81 -1.12
CA PHE A 153 -1.73 21.93 -2.57
C PHE A 153 -3.19 21.84 -3.04
N ILE A 154 -3.94 20.82 -2.59
CA ILE A 154 -5.34 20.61 -2.99
C ILE A 154 -6.24 21.76 -2.53
N HIS A 155 -6.00 22.28 -1.33
CA HIS A 155 -6.83 23.35 -0.76
C HIS A 155 -6.33 24.76 -1.09
N TYR A 156 -5.44 24.91 -2.09
CA TYR A 156 -4.85 26.20 -2.48
C TYR A 156 -4.38 27.02 -1.26
N LYS A 157 -3.84 26.34 -0.24
CA LYS A 157 -3.18 27.00 0.89
C LYS A 157 -1.79 27.39 0.43
N TRP A 158 -1.72 28.37 -0.47
CA TRP A 158 -0.47 28.95 -0.91
C TRP A 158 0.22 29.54 0.32
N LYS A 159 1.42 29.07 0.62
CA LYS A 159 2.29 29.79 1.54
C LYS A 159 2.66 31.08 0.84
N ASP A 160 2.49 32.21 1.53
CA ASP A 160 2.95 33.49 1.04
C ASP A 160 4.40 33.34 0.59
N THR A 161 4.60 33.62 -0.68
CA THR A 161 5.87 33.53 -1.40
C THR A 161 6.77 34.72 -1.07
N SER A 162 6.72 35.23 0.17
CA SER A 162 7.41 36.46 0.59
C SER A 162 8.95 36.37 0.56
N ASP A 163 9.52 35.21 0.20
CA ASP A 163 10.97 34.98 0.07
C ASP A 163 11.47 34.89 -1.40
N PHE A 164 10.64 35.19 -2.40
CA PHE A 164 11.02 35.12 -3.84
C PHE A 164 12.11 36.12 -4.30
N HIS A 165 12.63 36.95 -3.40
CA HIS A 165 13.71 37.91 -3.69
C HIS A 165 15.09 37.54 -3.13
N SER A 166 15.21 36.45 -2.39
CA SER A 166 16.51 35.84 -2.12
C SER A 166 16.84 34.89 -3.27
N ILE A 167 17.82 35.23 -4.10
CA ILE A 167 18.41 34.30 -5.07
C ILE A 167 18.86 33.08 -4.26
N PRO A 168 18.17 31.92 -4.36
CA PRO A 168 18.57 30.75 -3.64
C PRO A 168 19.91 30.32 -4.22
N ASP A 169 20.86 29.98 -3.35
CA ASP A 169 22.04 29.25 -3.74
C ASP A 169 21.58 27.91 -4.34
N SER A 170 21.51 27.84 -5.67
CA SER A 170 20.76 26.82 -6.41
C SER A 170 21.21 25.39 -6.08
N GLU A 171 22.47 25.25 -5.66
CA GLU A 171 23.03 23.96 -5.21
C GLU A 171 22.44 23.52 -3.86
N LYS A 172 22.33 24.44 -2.88
CA LYS A 172 21.78 24.11 -1.55
C LYS A 172 20.29 23.80 -1.60
N GLU A 173 19.55 24.44 -2.50
CA GLU A 173 18.13 24.15 -2.70
C GLU A 173 17.93 22.78 -3.35
N GLN A 174 18.72 22.47 -4.39
CA GLN A 174 18.69 21.17 -5.04
C GLN A 174 19.07 20.04 -4.05
N GLU A 175 20.11 20.25 -3.23
CA GLU A 175 20.52 19.30 -2.19
C GLU A 175 19.39 19.03 -1.17
N LYS A 176 18.67 20.07 -0.75
CA LYS A 176 17.50 19.93 0.14
C LYS A 176 16.39 19.08 -0.49
N ILE A 177 16.09 19.33 -1.78
CA ILE A 177 15.09 18.56 -2.53
C ILE A 177 15.52 17.10 -2.62
N ASP A 178 16.77 16.82 -2.98
CA ASP A 178 17.24 15.44 -3.09
C ASP A 178 17.25 14.70 -1.75
N ASN A 179 17.66 15.36 -0.67
CA ASN A 179 17.54 14.84 0.69
C ASN A 179 16.08 14.61 1.13
N GLU A 180 15.13 15.44 0.69
CA GLU A 180 13.70 15.20 0.90
C GLU A 180 13.24 13.91 0.21
N PHE A 181 13.50 13.77 -1.09
CA PHE A 181 13.05 12.61 -1.86
C PHE A 181 13.76 11.32 -1.47
N GLU A 182 15.01 11.38 -1.03
CA GLU A 182 15.70 10.22 -0.47
C GLU A 182 15.01 9.72 0.82
N ARG A 183 14.61 10.64 1.71
CA ARG A 183 13.83 10.30 2.92
C ARG A 183 12.46 9.73 2.57
N ILE A 184 11.80 10.25 1.53
CA ILE A 184 10.52 9.72 1.03
C ILE A 184 10.69 8.28 0.54
N GLU A 185 11.68 8.00 -0.29
CA GLU A 185 11.95 6.64 -0.80
C GLU A 185 12.30 5.66 0.33
N LYS A 186 13.08 6.11 1.33
CA LYS A 186 13.35 5.33 2.54
C LYS A 186 12.04 5.01 3.29
N ALA A 187 11.14 5.99 3.42
CA ALA A 187 9.82 5.78 4.04
C ALA A 187 8.92 4.83 3.23
N VAL A 188 8.92 4.93 1.88
CA VAL A 188 8.18 4.01 1.00
C VAL A 188 8.66 2.58 1.18
N LYS A 189 9.98 2.36 1.16
CA LYS A 189 10.59 1.04 1.38
C LYS A 189 10.26 0.49 2.75
N TYR A 190 10.40 1.30 3.80
CA TYR A 190 10.02 0.93 5.16
C TYR A 190 8.56 0.52 5.23
N PHE A 191 7.65 1.35 4.71
CA PHE A 191 6.22 1.12 4.85
C PHE A 191 5.74 -0.09 4.05
N ARG A 192 6.36 -0.36 2.90
CA ARG A 192 6.13 -1.60 2.15
C ARG A 192 6.47 -2.84 2.98
N ASN A 193 7.60 -2.82 3.68
CA ASN A 193 8.02 -3.91 4.56
C ASN A 193 7.09 -4.04 5.77
N TYR A 194 6.70 -2.91 6.36
CA TYR A 194 5.72 -2.83 7.44
C TYR A 194 4.39 -3.49 7.04
N CYS A 195 3.81 -3.08 5.90
CA CYS A 195 2.57 -3.64 5.37
C CYS A 195 2.72 -5.14 5.07
N SER A 196 3.82 -5.54 4.45
CA SER A 196 4.10 -6.95 4.16
C SER A 196 4.18 -7.80 5.43
N LYS A 197 4.77 -7.29 6.51
CA LYS A 197 4.85 -8.02 7.78
C LYS A 197 3.45 -8.26 8.38
N ILE A 198 2.57 -7.28 8.29
CA ILE A 198 1.18 -7.36 8.81
C ILE A 198 0.30 -8.25 7.93
N LYS A 199 0.39 -8.08 6.60
CA LYS A 199 -0.38 -8.85 5.62
C LYS A 199 -0.04 -10.33 5.72
N PHE A 200 1.26 -10.67 5.75
CA PHE A 200 1.71 -12.05 5.60
C PHE A 200 2.26 -12.71 6.86
N LYS A 201 2.29 -12.05 8.02
CA LYS A 201 2.82 -12.59 9.29
C LYS A 201 4.22 -13.25 9.16
N GLY A 202 5.02 -12.84 8.17
CA GLY A 202 6.34 -13.42 7.85
C GLY A 202 6.35 -14.54 6.79
N ASN A 203 5.19 -15.05 6.36
CA ASN A 203 5.08 -16.18 5.43
C ASN A 203 5.16 -15.82 3.93
N LYS A 204 5.42 -14.56 3.58
CA LYS A 204 5.45 -14.10 2.16
C LYS A 204 6.44 -14.90 1.30
N SER A 205 7.64 -15.17 1.82
CA SER A 205 8.65 -15.93 1.08
C SER A 205 8.25 -17.39 0.85
N ARG A 206 7.51 -17.98 1.79
CA ARG A 206 6.97 -19.34 1.70
C ARG A 206 5.93 -19.43 0.59
N ILE A 207 4.96 -18.51 0.57
CA ILE A 207 3.94 -18.40 -0.49
C ILE A 207 4.61 -18.32 -1.88
N LYS A 208 5.61 -17.43 -2.02
CA LYS A 208 6.34 -17.28 -3.29
C LYS A 208 7.07 -18.55 -3.74
N LYS A 209 7.58 -19.36 -2.81
CA LYS A 209 8.26 -20.64 -3.13
C LYS A 209 7.28 -21.73 -3.56
N LEU A 210 6.06 -21.74 -3.01
CA LEU A 210 5.05 -22.75 -3.33
C LEU A 210 4.47 -22.61 -4.74
N ILE A 211 4.49 -21.40 -5.29
CA ILE A 211 3.88 -21.09 -6.59
C ILE A 211 4.92 -21.08 -7.71
N LYS A 212 6.21 -21.13 -7.37
CA LYS A 212 7.29 -21.43 -8.31
C LYS A 212 7.37 -22.93 -8.61
#